data_AF-A0A952HU71-F1
#
_entry.id   AF-A0A952HU71-F1
#
_cell.length_a   1.000
_cell.length_b   1.000
_cell.length_c   1.000
_cell.angle_alpha   90.00
_cell.angle_beta   90.00
_cell.angle_gamma   90.00
#
_symmetry.space_group_name_H-M   'P 1'
#
loop_
_entity.id
_entity.type
_entity.pdbx_description
1 polymer ?
#
loop_
_entity_poly.entity_id
_entity_poly.type
_entity_poly.pdbx_seq_one_letter_code
_entity_poly.pdbx_strand_id
1 'polypeptide(L)'
;MNKKGFALVSVLVLGFVISLIGGAAFLVAKNGFLITGLQVRYNIAEKTADYGINYYIDGYTANKSPFADSQCDCPNNNYCVCTLKPNSNSNDPIATVRIIYTNNTFIIHSTGTYQGAKVVKMASANTVLKTIPNTGIGKIIANMGAVMMTKITNIGGLGAGTSATLAACDSSCTAAAMILGSPLPQGQQVTTSQCKNNNNGIASNSDSPILIKDGSNGTEQLTPDKIYSTYFNGVNSRSDLFNKFQNMYGIAFNDNKEPIGFTSSNSITITDQQSSLPANGSSYDLCNFGQNANVGTVNASGDTIIASSGWNISGLNCQALPIFKWNGSKYVGIMNCYMNGIPINTTTFYCNKIDFGQNATLNISNFSGGGGLAAGTINIGDIKGSSLTLVGKNQINMTSNNIDINSPVYMFAKNYNIDANNLQINSSSIIASLGNSSNLNMTLKGNSNIGTQDNPALIISDNNINLQGNGNNEINGLIFSTGSNNNFNLNISGNYIVNGSIGSASTSNNNINMNGNSKINFNSSIIQNLSNNFSGLVNPPQCGATVTVPVVNLSITTQKINFKTTIQTLY
;
A
#
# COMPACT_ATOMS: atom_id res chain seq x y z
N MET A 1 -93.91 17.30 -47.34
CA MET A 1 -92.62 16.95 -46.73
C MET A 1 -92.69 17.18 -45.22
N ASN A 2 -92.65 16.09 -44.44
CA ASN A 2 -93.07 16.08 -43.04
C ASN A 2 -91.94 16.57 -42.11
N LYS A 3 -91.79 17.89 -41.96
CA LYS A 3 -90.73 18.55 -41.18
C LYS A 3 -90.65 18.12 -39.70
N LYS A 4 -91.71 17.51 -39.15
CA LYS A 4 -91.77 17.05 -37.75
C LYS A 4 -91.06 15.70 -37.51
N GLY A 5 -90.97 14.83 -38.53
CA GLY A 5 -90.29 13.54 -38.40
C GLY A 5 -88.76 13.67 -38.37
N PHE A 6 -88.22 14.63 -39.12
CA PHE A 6 -86.77 14.86 -39.21
C PHE A 6 -86.21 15.44 -37.90
N ALA A 7 -86.94 16.36 -37.26
CA ALA A 7 -86.55 16.95 -35.98
C ALA A 7 -86.45 15.90 -34.87
N LEU A 8 -87.39 14.94 -34.81
CA LEU A 8 -87.38 13.87 -33.82
C LEU A 8 -86.16 12.96 -33.99
N VAL A 9 -85.85 12.56 -35.23
CA VAL A 9 -84.68 11.73 -35.54
C VAL A 9 -83.38 12.47 -35.22
N SER A 10 -83.28 13.76 -35.55
CA SER A 10 -82.09 14.56 -35.23
C SER A 10 -81.86 14.70 -33.72
N VAL A 11 -82.91 14.90 -32.92
CA VAL A 11 -82.81 14.95 -31.44
C VAL A 11 -82.40 13.60 -30.86
N LEU A 12 -82.92 12.50 -31.41
CA LEU A 12 -82.60 11.15 -30.94
C LEU A 12 -81.16 10.76 -31.28
N VAL A 13 -80.68 11.11 -32.48
CA VAL A 13 -79.29 10.94 -32.89
C VAL A 13 -78.36 11.82 -32.04
N LEU A 14 -78.73 13.09 -31.80
CA LEU A 14 -77.94 13.99 -30.95
C LEU A 14 -77.86 13.48 -29.51
N GLY A 15 -78.98 13.01 -28.95
CA GLY A 15 -79.02 12.41 -27.60
C GLY A 15 -78.17 11.14 -27.51
N PHE A 16 -78.20 10.29 -28.55
CA PHE A 16 -77.35 9.11 -28.62
C PHE A 16 -75.86 9.46 -28.71
N VAL A 17 -75.50 10.46 -29.52
CA VAL A 17 -74.12 10.95 -29.64
C VAL A 17 -73.62 11.55 -28.31
N ILE A 18 -74.44 12.36 -27.62
CA ILE A 18 -74.09 12.92 -26.30
C ILE A 18 -73.90 11.80 -25.27
N SER A 19 -74.76 10.78 -25.28
CA SER A 19 -74.64 9.61 -24.40
C SER A 19 -73.35 8.82 -24.66
N LEU A 20 -72.99 8.61 -25.93
CA LEU A 20 -71.72 7.96 -26.30
C LEU A 20 -70.50 8.77 -25.86
N ILE A 21 -70.52 10.09 -26.04
CA ILE A 21 -69.43 10.98 -25.60
C ILE A 21 -69.31 10.96 -24.06
N GLY A 22 -70.44 11.02 -23.34
CA GLY A 22 -70.48 10.93 -21.88
C GLY A 22 -69.96 9.59 -21.36
N GLY A 23 -70.35 8.48 -21.99
CA GLY A 23 -69.86 7.14 -21.66
C GLY A 23 -68.37 6.96 -21.91
N ALA A 24 -67.86 7.48 -23.03
CA ALA A 24 -66.43 7.46 -23.34
C ALA A 24 -65.61 8.32 -22.36
N ALA A 25 -66.06 9.52 -22.03
CA ALA A 25 -65.40 10.40 -21.06
C ALA A 25 -65.37 9.76 -19.66
N PHE A 26 -66.45 9.10 -19.23
CA PHE A 26 -66.49 8.38 -17.96
C PHE A 26 -65.52 7.19 -17.94
N LEU A 27 -65.42 6.41 -19.02
CA LEU A 27 -64.45 5.32 -19.16
C LEU A 27 -63.00 5.82 -19.09
N VAL A 28 -62.69 6.93 -19.76
CA VAL A 28 -61.36 7.56 -19.71
C VAL A 28 -61.04 8.07 -18.31
N ALA A 29 -62.00 8.75 -17.65
CA ALA A 29 -61.81 9.21 -16.28
C ALA A 29 -61.61 8.06 -15.29
N LYS A 30 -62.42 6.98 -15.39
CA LYS A 30 -62.28 5.77 -14.57
C LYS A 30 -60.91 5.11 -14.75
N ASN A 31 -60.45 4.98 -16.00
CA ASN A 31 -59.12 4.43 -16.30
C ASN A 31 -58.01 5.35 -15.78
N GLY A 32 -58.16 6.68 -15.90
CA GLY A 32 -57.24 7.67 -15.33
C GLY A 32 -57.10 7.55 -13.81
N PHE A 33 -58.22 7.49 -13.08
CA PHE A 33 -58.23 7.32 -11.63
C PHE A 33 -57.57 6.00 -11.18
N LEU A 34 -57.80 4.90 -11.90
CA LEU A 34 -57.17 3.61 -11.63
C LEU A 34 -55.64 3.65 -11.88
N ILE A 35 -55.21 4.33 -12.94
CA ILE A 35 -53.79 4.52 -13.26
C ILE A 35 -53.09 5.37 -12.19
N THR A 36 -53.69 6.48 -11.75
CA THR A 36 -53.13 7.33 -10.70
C THR A 36 -53.05 6.58 -9.37
N GLY A 37 -54.08 5.82 -9.00
CA GLY A 37 -54.08 5.00 -7.79
C GLY A 37 -52.97 3.93 -7.79
N LEU A 38 -52.75 3.27 -8.92
CA LEU A 38 -51.66 2.30 -9.08
C LEU A 38 -50.29 2.97 -8.99
N GLN A 39 -50.10 4.13 -9.64
CA GLN A 39 -48.83 4.87 -9.62
C GLN A 39 -48.45 5.32 -8.21
N VAL A 40 -49.41 5.80 -7.42
CA VAL A 40 -49.18 6.14 -6.01
C VAL A 40 -48.75 4.92 -5.20
N ARG A 41 -49.40 3.77 -5.41
CA ARG A 41 -49.03 2.52 -4.72
C ARG A 41 -47.62 2.04 -5.07
N TYR A 42 -47.23 2.10 -6.34
CA TYR A 42 -45.88 1.76 -6.78
C TYR A 42 -44.83 2.76 -6.26
N ASN A 43 -45.12 4.05 -6.22
CA ASN A 43 -44.20 5.06 -5.66
C ASN A 43 -43.97 4.84 -4.16
N ILE A 44 -45.01 4.47 -3.40
CA ILE A 44 -44.88 4.16 -1.96
C ILE A 44 -44.11 2.85 -1.77
N ALA A 45 -44.42 1.80 -2.55
CA ALA A 45 -43.66 0.55 -2.53
C ALA A 45 -42.19 0.77 -2.91
N GLU A 46 -41.89 1.66 -3.87
CA GLU A 46 -40.53 2.04 -4.26
C GLU A 46 -39.77 2.72 -3.12
N LYS A 47 -40.36 3.76 -2.51
CA LYS A 47 -39.77 4.43 -1.34
C LYS A 47 -39.57 3.49 -0.16
N THR A 48 -40.44 2.50 -0.02
CA THR A 48 -40.33 1.45 1.01
C THR A 48 -39.17 0.50 0.71
N ALA A 49 -38.97 0.13 -0.55
CA ALA A 49 -37.80 -0.65 -0.96
C ALA A 49 -36.50 0.12 -0.71
N ASP A 50 -36.47 1.43 -1.03
CA ASP A 50 -35.34 2.33 -0.72
C ASP A 50 -35.06 2.41 0.77
N TYR A 51 -36.11 2.59 1.59
CA TYR A 51 -35.98 2.58 3.04
C TYR A 51 -35.31 1.29 3.53
N GLY A 52 -35.67 0.13 3.00
CA GLY A 52 -35.04 -1.13 3.41
C GLY A 52 -33.57 -1.26 2.98
N ILE A 53 -33.19 -0.73 1.81
CA ILE A 53 -31.79 -0.66 1.40
C ILE A 53 -31.02 0.29 2.33
N ASN A 54 -31.52 1.50 2.51
CA ASN A 54 -30.87 2.53 3.33
C ASN A 54 -30.81 2.10 4.79
N TYR A 55 -31.83 1.44 5.34
CA TYR A 55 -31.79 0.95 6.73
C TYR A 55 -30.64 -0.04 6.98
N TYR A 56 -30.30 -0.91 6.02
CA TYR A 56 -29.18 -1.84 6.20
C TYR A 56 -27.85 -1.32 5.68
N ILE A 57 -27.84 -0.38 4.73
CA ILE A 57 -26.63 0.34 4.32
C ILE A 57 -26.20 1.32 5.42
N ASP A 58 -27.16 2.06 5.98
CA ASP A 58 -27.00 3.07 7.02
C ASP A 58 -27.04 2.44 8.42
N GLY A 59 -27.78 1.37 8.68
CA GLY A 59 -27.69 0.63 9.96
C GLY A 59 -26.31 0.00 10.17
N TYR A 60 -25.63 -0.34 9.07
CA TYR A 60 -24.21 -0.71 9.05
C TYR A 60 -23.32 0.43 9.57
N THR A 61 -23.77 1.69 9.50
CA THR A 61 -23.05 2.87 10.02
C THR A 61 -22.95 2.89 11.55
N ALA A 62 -23.93 2.28 12.22
CA ALA A 62 -24.07 2.36 13.67
C ALA A 62 -23.50 1.12 14.42
N ASN A 63 -22.53 0.42 13.82
CA ASN A 63 -21.91 -0.80 14.38
C ASN A 63 -22.88 -1.96 14.66
N LYS A 64 -24.06 -2.00 14.03
CA LYS A 64 -24.94 -3.17 14.08
C LYS A 64 -24.71 -4.05 12.87
N SER A 65 -24.18 -5.25 13.11
CA SER A 65 -24.19 -6.31 12.11
C SER A 65 -25.65 -6.60 11.70
N PRO A 66 -25.96 -6.70 10.39
CA PRO A 66 -27.28 -7.13 9.95
C PRO A 66 -27.67 -8.50 10.49
N PHE A 67 -26.68 -9.34 10.83
CA PHE A 67 -26.87 -10.67 11.40
C PHE A 67 -27.20 -10.66 12.90
N ALA A 68 -27.14 -9.50 13.55
CA ALA A 68 -27.44 -9.31 14.97
C ALA A 68 -28.71 -8.47 15.21
N ASP A 69 -29.46 -8.14 14.16
CA ASP A 69 -30.69 -7.37 14.28
C ASP A 69 -31.86 -8.28 14.68
N SER A 70 -32.53 -7.93 15.78
CA SER A 70 -33.76 -8.59 16.26
C SER A 70 -34.91 -8.63 15.24
N GLN A 71 -34.85 -7.81 14.19
CA GLN A 71 -35.83 -7.78 13.09
C GLN A 71 -35.48 -8.72 11.93
N CYS A 72 -34.37 -9.46 12.05
CA CYS A 72 -33.89 -10.42 11.07
C CYS A 72 -34.03 -11.86 11.56
N ASP A 73 -34.47 -12.72 10.67
CA ASP A 73 -34.31 -14.17 10.79
C ASP A 73 -33.11 -14.59 9.94
N CYS A 74 -32.09 -15.10 10.60
CA CYS A 74 -30.79 -15.43 10.00
C CYS A 74 -30.54 -16.94 10.13
N PRO A 75 -30.99 -17.75 9.14
CA PRO A 75 -30.81 -19.20 9.20
C PRO A 75 -29.33 -19.62 9.12
N ASN A 76 -28.44 -18.75 8.64
CA ASN A 76 -26.99 -18.96 8.70
C ASN A 76 -26.21 -17.62 8.61
N ASN A 77 -24.90 -17.69 8.79
CA ASN A 77 -24.00 -16.52 8.79
C ASN A 77 -23.81 -15.85 7.42
N ASN A 78 -24.39 -16.41 6.34
CA ASN A 78 -24.26 -15.87 4.99
C ASN A 78 -25.60 -15.39 4.40
N TYR A 79 -26.70 -15.54 5.14
CA TYR A 79 -28.03 -15.20 4.65
C TYR A 79 -28.97 -14.80 5.80
N CYS A 80 -29.60 -13.62 5.67
CA CYS A 80 -30.66 -13.17 6.55
C CYS A 80 -31.86 -12.65 5.76
N VAL A 81 -33.04 -12.78 6.35
CA VAL A 81 -34.28 -12.15 5.90
C VAL A 81 -34.80 -11.26 7.02
N CYS A 82 -34.94 -9.98 6.73
CA CYS A 82 -35.33 -8.97 7.69
C CYS A 82 -36.64 -8.31 7.27
N THR A 83 -37.49 -7.99 8.24
CA THR A 83 -38.77 -7.34 7.97
C THR A 83 -38.81 -6.01 8.69
N LEU A 84 -38.79 -4.93 7.90
CA LEU A 84 -38.80 -3.56 8.38
C LEU A 84 -40.17 -2.92 8.16
N LYS A 85 -40.60 -2.12 9.13
CA LYS A 85 -41.80 -1.30 9.05
C LYS A 85 -41.38 0.16 9.12
N PRO A 86 -41.51 0.95 8.04
CA PRO A 86 -41.19 2.39 8.05
C PRO A 86 -41.99 3.18 9.10
N ASN A 87 -43.15 2.67 9.51
CA ASN A 87 -43.92 3.16 10.65
C ASN A 87 -44.17 2.01 11.62
N SER A 88 -43.66 2.10 12.84
CA SER A 88 -43.78 1.07 13.88
C SER A 88 -45.23 0.76 14.27
N ASN A 89 -46.14 1.72 14.05
CA ASN A 89 -47.56 1.61 14.41
C ASN A 89 -48.44 1.16 13.24
N SER A 90 -47.85 0.83 12.08
CA SER A 90 -48.58 0.36 10.90
C SER A 90 -48.04 -0.98 10.41
N ASN A 91 -48.94 -1.83 9.89
CA ASN A 91 -48.57 -3.07 9.20
C ASN A 91 -48.42 -2.89 7.68
N ASP A 92 -48.56 -1.67 7.16
CA ASP A 92 -48.40 -1.33 5.74
C ASP A 92 -47.93 0.14 5.61
N PRO A 93 -46.87 0.49 4.86
CA PRO A 93 -46.00 -0.35 4.01
C PRO A 93 -45.01 -1.25 4.78
N ILE A 94 -44.52 -2.31 4.12
CA ILE A 94 -43.50 -3.24 4.67
C ILE A 94 -42.32 -3.34 3.68
N ALA A 95 -41.08 -3.31 4.21
CA ALA A 95 -39.89 -3.70 3.46
C ALA A 95 -39.38 -5.06 3.93
N THR A 96 -39.31 -6.04 3.02
CA THR A 96 -38.64 -7.32 3.27
C THR A 96 -37.26 -7.27 2.64
N VAL A 97 -36.22 -7.32 3.46
CA VAL A 97 -34.82 -7.22 3.02
C VAL A 97 -34.15 -8.57 3.13
N ARG A 98 -33.54 -9.04 2.06
CA ARG A 98 -32.68 -10.23 2.04
C ARG A 98 -31.23 -9.79 1.94
N ILE A 99 -30.40 -10.30 2.83
CA ILE A 99 -28.98 -9.97 2.88
C ILE A 99 -28.22 -11.26 2.61
N ILE A 100 -27.39 -11.26 1.57
CA ILE A 100 -26.56 -12.39 1.19
C ILE A 100 -25.10 -11.96 1.32
N TYR A 101 -24.28 -12.77 1.99
CA TYR A 101 -22.84 -12.58 2.06
C TYR A 101 -22.11 -13.57 1.15
N THR A 102 -21.35 -13.07 0.19
CA THR A 102 -20.59 -13.89 -0.77
C THR A 102 -19.35 -13.14 -1.25
N ASN A 103 -18.19 -13.81 -1.26
CA ASN A 103 -16.92 -13.28 -1.79
C ASN A 103 -16.62 -11.85 -1.33
N ASN A 104 -16.73 -11.63 -0.02
CA ASN A 104 -16.49 -10.34 0.61
C ASN A 104 -17.41 -9.21 0.10
N THR A 105 -18.64 -9.55 -0.27
CA THR A 105 -19.67 -8.61 -0.70
C THR A 105 -21.00 -8.96 -0.07
N PHE A 106 -21.67 -7.97 0.53
CA PHE A 106 -23.09 -8.03 0.86
C PHE A 106 -23.91 -7.69 -0.36
N ILE A 107 -24.87 -8.54 -0.68
CA ILE A 107 -25.95 -8.25 -1.62
C ILE A 107 -27.20 -8.01 -0.79
N ILE A 108 -27.69 -6.77 -0.81
CA ILE A 108 -28.89 -6.34 -0.11
C ILE A 108 -30.01 -6.26 -1.14
N HIS A 109 -31.02 -7.08 -0.95
CA HIS A 109 -32.19 -7.17 -1.81
C HIS A 109 -33.43 -6.75 -1.02
N SER A 110 -33.94 -5.54 -1.27
CA SER A 110 -35.10 -4.98 -0.55
C SER A 110 -36.36 -5.05 -1.41
N THR A 111 -37.41 -5.65 -0.87
CA THR A 111 -38.74 -5.71 -1.48
C THR A 111 -39.71 -4.83 -0.69
N GLY A 112 -40.09 -3.69 -1.24
CA GLY A 112 -41.14 -2.83 -0.68
C GLY A 112 -42.52 -3.28 -1.14
N THR A 113 -43.44 -3.41 -0.19
CA THR A 113 -44.84 -3.80 -0.44
C THR A 113 -45.79 -2.75 0.13
N TYR A 114 -46.77 -2.31 -0.68
CA TYR A 114 -47.85 -1.42 -0.25
C TYR A 114 -49.15 -1.72 -0.99
N GLN A 115 -50.23 -2.06 -0.27
CA GLN A 115 -51.56 -2.37 -0.84
C GLN A 115 -51.54 -3.26 -2.11
N GLY A 116 -50.72 -4.33 -2.08
CA GLY A 116 -50.58 -5.29 -3.19
C GLY A 116 -49.57 -4.91 -4.27
N ALA A 117 -49.10 -3.66 -4.32
CA ALA A 117 -47.96 -3.27 -5.17
C ALA A 117 -46.65 -3.76 -4.54
N LYS A 118 -45.74 -4.28 -5.38
CA LYS A 118 -44.41 -4.76 -4.98
C LYS A 118 -43.34 -4.12 -5.85
N VAL A 119 -42.31 -3.57 -5.22
CA VAL A 119 -41.13 -3.04 -5.88
C VAL A 119 -39.89 -3.69 -5.27
N VAL A 120 -38.96 -4.09 -6.12
CA VAL A 120 -37.71 -4.73 -5.73
C VAL A 120 -36.55 -3.82 -6.10
N LYS A 121 -35.67 -3.58 -5.14
CA LYS A 121 -34.38 -2.92 -5.37
C LYS A 121 -33.25 -3.79 -4.82
N MET A 122 -32.08 -3.66 -5.45
CA MET A 122 -30.88 -4.39 -5.07
C MET A 122 -29.71 -3.42 -4.95
N ALA A 123 -28.86 -3.64 -3.95
CA ALA A 123 -27.60 -2.95 -3.75
C ALA A 123 -26.53 -3.97 -3.37
N SER A 124 -25.27 -3.68 -3.69
CA SER A 124 -24.12 -4.48 -3.27
C SER A 124 -23.12 -3.62 -2.50
N ALA A 125 -22.58 -4.12 -1.40
CA ALA A 125 -21.56 -3.45 -0.59
C ALA A 125 -20.38 -4.40 -0.33
N ASN A 126 -19.17 -4.04 -0.74
CA ASN A 126 -17.96 -4.84 -0.49
C ASN A 126 -17.52 -4.71 0.97
N THR A 127 -17.21 -5.82 1.64
CA THR A 127 -16.81 -5.89 3.06
C THR A 127 -15.33 -5.69 3.31
N VAL A 128 -14.48 -5.78 2.27
CA VAL A 128 -13.03 -5.54 2.44
C VAL A 128 -12.73 -4.06 2.72
N LEU A 129 -13.70 -3.16 2.49
CA LEU A 129 -13.55 -1.71 2.62
C LEU A 129 -14.84 -0.99 3.10
N LYS A 130 -15.55 -1.51 4.11
CA LYS A 130 -16.53 -0.70 4.85
C LYS A 130 -16.05 -0.41 6.27
N THR A 131 -15.09 0.50 6.43
CA THR A 131 -15.34 1.89 6.88
C THR A 131 -16.43 1.98 7.93
N ILE A 132 -16.03 2.24 9.18
CA ILE A 132 -16.87 2.86 10.20
C ILE A 132 -17.25 4.23 9.64
N PRO A 133 -18.50 4.47 9.25
CA PRO A 133 -18.94 5.81 8.95
C PRO A 133 -19.36 6.42 10.29
N ASN A 134 -18.41 7.16 10.87
CA ASN A 134 -18.75 8.13 11.89
C ASN A 134 -19.64 9.17 11.21
N THR A 135 -20.88 9.33 11.68
CA THR A 135 -21.86 10.29 11.14
C THR A 135 -21.41 11.76 11.28
N GLY A 136 -20.26 12.03 11.91
CA GLY A 136 -19.57 13.33 11.91
C GLY A 136 -18.52 13.54 10.82
N ILE A 137 -18.11 12.52 10.06
CA ILE A 137 -16.95 12.61 9.15
C ILE A 137 -17.32 12.08 7.76
N GLY A 138 -17.68 12.98 6.85
CA GLY A 138 -17.83 12.69 5.43
C GLY A 138 -16.48 12.46 4.71
N LYS A 139 -15.58 11.62 5.25
CA LYS A 139 -14.25 11.37 4.67
C LYS A 139 -13.93 9.88 4.53
N ILE A 140 -13.21 9.60 3.44
CA ILE A 140 -12.82 8.28 2.94
C ILE A 140 -11.62 7.74 3.73
N ILE A 141 -11.68 6.49 4.23
CA ILE A 141 -10.56 5.85 4.96
C ILE A 141 -9.64 5.11 3.99
N ALA A 142 -8.33 5.37 4.06
CA ALA A 142 -7.30 4.65 3.32
C ALA A 142 -7.29 3.15 3.66
N ASN A 143 -6.90 2.30 2.72
CA ASN A 143 -6.61 0.88 2.96
C ASN A 143 -5.32 0.65 3.79
N MET A 144 -4.61 1.72 4.16
CA MET A 144 -3.38 1.74 4.95
C MET A 144 -3.58 2.55 6.23
N GLY A 145 -2.74 2.34 7.22
CA GLY A 145 -2.69 3.14 8.45
C GLY A 145 -1.32 3.76 8.66
N ALA A 146 -1.20 4.67 9.63
CA ALA A 146 0.12 5.16 10.07
C ALA A 146 0.98 3.98 10.56
N VAL A 147 0.34 3.04 11.26
CA VAL A 147 0.91 1.75 11.69
C VAL A 147 -0.04 0.61 11.30
N MET A 148 0.49 -0.44 10.66
CA MET A 148 -0.26 -1.63 10.27
C MET A 148 0.56 -2.88 10.61
N MET A 149 0.16 -3.64 11.62
CA MET A 149 0.95 -4.76 12.13
C MET A 149 0.09 -5.98 12.44
N THR A 150 0.55 -7.18 12.11
CA THR A 150 -0.18 -8.42 12.49
C THR A 150 -0.29 -8.57 14.01
N LYS A 151 0.76 -8.19 14.75
CA LYS A 151 0.76 -8.20 16.21
C LYS A 151 1.61 -7.07 16.77
N ILE A 152 1.22 -6.51 17.91
CA ILE A 152 2.10 -5.65 18.72
C ILE A 152 2.44 -6.35 20.02
N THR A 153 3.72 -6.33 20.39
CA THR A 153 4.24 -6.90 21.63
C THR A 153 4.41 -5.85 22.72
N ASN A 154 4.88 -4.66 22.36
CA ASN A 154 5.04 -3.56 23.31
C ASN A 154 4.79 -2.19 22.67
N ILE A 155 4.09 -1.33 23.40
CA ILE A 155 3.93 0.09 23.11
C ILE A 155 4.35 0.88 24.34
N GLY A 156 5.44 1.63 24.21
CA GLY A 156 5.96 2.54 25.22
C GLY A 156 5.77 4.00 24.82
N GLY A 157 5.41 4.83 25.82
CA GLY A 157 5.42 6.29 25.72
C GLY A 157 4.38 6.92 24.77
N LEU A 158 3.32 6.17 24.43
CA LEU A 158 2.12 6.65 23.72
C LEU A 158 0.88 6.76 24.63
N GLY A 159 1.08 7.00 25.93
CA GLY A 159 0.02 7.05 26.95
C GLY A 159 -0.48 8.47 27.27
N ALA A 160 -1.55 8.54 28.08
CA ALA A 160 -2.11 9.81 28.54
C ALA A 160 -1.05 10.60 29.34
N GLY A 161 -0.67 11.79 28.87
CA GLY A 161 0.37 12.63 29.47
C GLY A 161 1.71 12.62 28.73
N THR A 162 1.85 11.83 27.67
CA THR A 162 3.02 11.87 26.78
C THR A 162 2.79 12.87 25.64
N SER A 163 3.86 13.50 25.14
CA SER A 163 3.80 14.40 23.98
C SER A 163 4.05 13.70 22.64
N ALA A 164 4.27 12.38 22.67
CA ALA A 164 4.40 11.55 21.49
C ALA A 164 3.03 11.29 20.86
N THR A 165 2.94 11.28 19.53
CA THR A 165 1.65 11.17 18.84
C THR A 165 1.68 10.24 17.63
N LEU A 166 0.59 9.49 17.46
CA LEU A 166 0.25 8.81 16.21
C LEU A 166 -0.87 9.60 15.52
N ALA A 167 -0.59 10.13 14.33
CA ALA A 167 -1.55 10.89 13.53
C ALA A 167 -1.98 10.10 12.29
N ALA A 168 -3.27 10.13 11.99
CA ALA A 168 -3.93 9.20 11.06
C ALA A 168 -4.46 9.86 9.79
N CYS A 169 -3.90 10.98 9.35
CA CYS A 169 -4.49 11.78 8.29
C CYS A 169 -3.53 12.82 7.76
N ASP A 170 -3.68 13.10 6.48
CA ASP A 170 -3.21 14.32 5.84
C ASP A 170 -4.39 15.09 5.23
N SER A 171 -4.11 16.20 4.55
CA SER A 171 -5.14 17.02 3.91
C SER A 171 -5.93 16.30 2.81
N SER A 172 -5.39 15.23 2.24
CA SER A 172 -5.93 14.48 1.08
C SER A 172 -6.64 13.18 1.45
N CYS A 173 -6.30 12.56 2.58
CA CYS A 173 -6.76 11.22 2.94
C CYS A 173 -6.83 11.02 4.46
N THR A 174 -7.96 10.49 4.94
CA THR A 174 -8.06 9.97 6.31
C THR A 174 -7.66 8.50 6.33
N ALA A 175 -6.93 8.06 7.34
CA ALA A 175 -6.46 6.70 7.54
C ALA A 175 -6.73 6.26 8.98
N ALA A 176 -6.45 5.00 9.29
CA ALA A 176 -6.37 4.55 10.68
C ALA A 176 -5.03 4.97 11.29
N ALA A 177 -5.02 5.37 12.58
CA ALA A 177 -3.75 5.58 13.28
C ALA A 177 -3.01 4.25 13.40
N MET A 178 -3.76 3.19 13.65
CA MET A 178 -3.22 1.86 13.82
C MET A 178 -4.24 0.79 13.39
N ILE A 179 -3.78 -0.18 12.61
CA ILE A 179 -4.53 -1.38 12.18
C ILE A 179 -3.77 -2.59 12.71
N LEU A 180 -4.42 -3.39 13.56
CA LEU A 180 -3.78 -4.55 14.20
C LEU A 180 -4.49 -5.86 13.86
N GLY A 181 -3.69 -6.91 13.68
CA GLY A 181 -4.19 -8.30 13.61
C GLY A 181 -4.43 -8.95 14.98
N SER A 182 -4.04 -8.29 16.07
CA SER A 182 -4.21 -8.77 17.44
C SER A 182 -4.65 -7.66 18.39
N PRO A 183 -5.20 -7.99 19.58
CA PRO A 183 -5.44 -7.00 20.62
C PRO A 183 -4.12 -6.36 21.07
N LEU A 184 -4.23 -5.17 21.67
CA LEU A 184 -3.10 -4.56 22.37
C LEU A 184 -2.69 -5.41 23.58
N PRO A 185 -1.39 -5.44 23.95
CA PRO A 185 -0.94 -6.08 25.17
C PRO A 185 -1.68 -5.54 26.40
N GLN A 186 -1.90 -6.40 27.40
CA GLN A 186 -2.63 -6.04 28.62
C GLN A 186 -1.99 -4.84 29.32
N GLY A 187 -2.81 -3.86 29.71
CA GLY A 187 -2.37 -2.66 30.41
C GLY A 187 -1.80 -1.55 29.52
N GLN A 188 -1.65 -1.78 28.21
CA GLN A 188 -1.21 -0.74 27.29
C GLN A 188 -2.39 0.09 26.76
N GLN A 189 -2.19 1.40 26.74
CA GLN A 189 -3.12 2.36 26.16
C GLN A 189 -2.39 3.21 25.14
N VAL A 190 -3.08 3.52 24.05
CA VAL A 190 -2.62 4.44 23.03
C VAL A 190 -3.53 5.65 23.10
N THR A 191 -2.96 6.81 23.43
CA THR A 191 -3.64 8.09 23.25
C THR A 191 -3.49 8.49 21.80
N THR A 192 -4.62 8.68 21.14
CA THR A 192 -4.66 9.05 19.74
C THR A 192 -5.19 10.49 19.63
N SER A 193 -4.61 11.30 18.75
CA SER A 193 -4.96 12.73 18.62
C SER A 193 -5.66 13.04 17.30
N GLN A 194 -6.58 14.00 17.32
CA GLN A 194 -7.35 14.43 16.15
C GLN A 194 -6.48 14.87 14.97
N CYS A 195 -7.06 14.76 13.77
CA CYS A 195 -6.58 15.35 12.53
C CYS A 195 -6.53 16.88 12.63
N LYS A 196 -5.39 17.44 13.06
CA LYS A 196 -5.15 18.88 12.97
C LYS A 196 -4.80 19.26 11.53
N ASN A 197 -5.82 19.38 10.69
CA ASN A 197 -5.70 20.24 9.53
C ASN A 197 -5.88 21.68 10.03
N ASN A 198 -4.75 22.39 10.12
CA ASN A 198 -4.60 23.82 10.34
C ASN A 198 -4.40 24.28 11.80
N ASN A 199 -3.37 25.11 11.97
CA ASN A 199 -3.11 25.88 13.18
C ASN A 199 -4.24 26.92 13.35
N ASN A 200 -4.75 27.05 14.58
CA ASN A 200 -5.76 28.02 15.04
C ASN A 200 -7.24 27.71 14.67
N GLY A 201 -7.92 26.93 15.51
CA GLY A 201 -9.38 26.79 15.49
C GLY A 201 -9.87 25.82 16.56
N ILE A 202 -10.94 26.19 17.26
CA ILE A 202 -11.51 25.47 18.43
C ILE A 202 -12.11 24.12 18.01
N ALA A 203 -11.83 23.11 18.84
CA ALA A 203 -12.19 21.71 18.68
C ALA A 203 -13.70 21.45 18.52
N SER A 204 -14.05 20.56 17.59
CA SER A 204 -15.29 19.78 17.66
C SER A 204 -14.97 18.33 18.02
N ASN A 205 -15.80 17.76 18.88
CA ASN A 205 -15.41 16.73 19.84
C ASN A 205 -15.61 15.29 19.31
N SER A 206 -15.65 15.08 18.00
CA SER A 206 -16.16 13.83 17.41
C SER A 206 -15.14 13.00 16.61
N ASP A 207 -13.96 13.53 16.30
CA ASP A 207 -13.12 12.95 15.24
C ASP A 207 -11.82 12.36 15.80
N SER A 208 -11.97 11.34 16.65
CA SER A 208 -10.84 10.54 17.13
C SER A 208 -10.29 9.68 15.98
N PRO A 209 -8.97 9.61 15.79
CA PRO A 209 -8.38 8.70 14.81
C PRO A 209 -8.74 7.24 15.14
N ILE A 210 -8.97 6.46 14.09
CA ILE A 210 -9.57 5.14 14.18
C ILE A 210 -8.50 4.13 14.57
N LEU A 211 -8.77 3.39 15.64
CA LEU A 211 -8.03 2.21 16.06
C LEU A 211 -8.89 1.00 15.74
N ILE A 212 -8.50 0.22 14.73
CA ILE A 212 -9.22 -1.02 14.38
C ILE A 212 -8.56 -2.15 15.18
N LYS A 213 -9.20 -2.54 16.29
CA LYS A 213 -8.86 -3.70 17.11
C LYS A 213 -9.69 -4.89 16.67
N ASP A 214 -9.01 -5.93 16.20
CA ASP A 214 -9.52 -7.28 15.99
C ASP A 214 -10.67 -7.48 15.00
N GLY A 215 -10.54 -8.57 14.24
CA GLY A 215 -11.62 -9.25 13.52
C GLY A 215 -12.75 -9.80 14.41
N SER A 216 -12.86 -9.39 15.67
CA SER A 216 -13.92 -9.77 16.61
C SER A 216 -15.31 -9.34 16.14
N ASN A 217 -15.39 -8.37 15.21
CA ASN A 217 -16.63 -7.91 14.59
C ASN A 217 -16.92 -8.59 13.23
N GLY A 218 -16.34 -9.77 12.97
CA GLY A 218 -16.59 -10.54 11.75
C GLY A 218 -15.84 -10.04 10.51
N THR A 219 -14.81 -9.20 10.68
CA THR A 219 -13.87 -8.82 9.62
C THR A 219 -12.66 -9.75 9.66
N GLU A 220 -12.17 -10.18 8.49
CA GLU A 220 -11.00 -11.06 8.37
C GLU A 220 -9.83 -10.55 9.23
N GLN A 221 -9.21 -11.42 10.04
CA GLN A 221 -8.00 -11.07 10.79
C GLN A 221 -6.94 -10.48 9.84
N LEU A 222 -6.26 -9.42 10.24
CA LEU A 222 -5.16 -8.86 9.45
C LEU A 222 -4.02 -9.88 9.39
N THR A 223 -3.91 -10.58 8.27
CA THR A 223 -2.86 -11.60 8.03
C THR A 223 -1.59 -10.99 7.44
N PRO A 224 -0.43 -11.69 7.56
CA PRO A 224 0.80 -11.29 6.86
C PRO A 224 0.58 -11.03 5.37
N ASP A 225 -0.15 -11.91 4.69
CA ASP A 225 -0.40 -11.84 3.25
C ASP A 225 -1.25 -10.61 2.88
N LYS A 226 -2.20 -10.24 3.74
CA LYS A 226 -2.98 -9.02 3.56
C LYS A 226 -2.11 -7.77 3.72
N ILE A 227 -1.17 -7.78 4.66
CA ILE A 227 -0.22 -6.67 4.85
C ILE A 227 0.71 -6.55 3.63
N TYR A 228 1.27 -7.65 3.12
CA TYR A 228 2.07 -7.64 1.90
C TYR A 228 1.29 -7.07 0.71
N SER A 229 0.12 -7.63 0.43
CA SER A 229 -0.71 -7.22 -0.71
C SER A 229 -1.27 -5.81 -0.58
N THR A 230 -1.32 -5.26 0.63
CA THR A 230 -1.67 -3.86 0.86
C THR A 230 -0.53 -2.94 0.43
N TYR A 231 0.70 -3.19 0.88
CA TYR A 231 1.85 -2.31 0.62
C TYR A 231 2.55 -2.56 -0.73
N PHE A 232 2.52 -3.78 -1.26
CA PHE A 232 3.33 -4.18 -2.40
C PHE A 232 2.52 -4.77 -3.54
N ASN A 233 2.87 -4.38 -4.77
CA ASN A 233 2.14 -4.73 -5.97
C ASN A 233 2.42 -6.19 -6.40
N GLY A 234 1.39 -7.02 -6.36
CA GLY A 234 1.49 -8.43 -6.75
C GLY A 234 2.36 -9.27 -5.82
N VAL A 235 2.48 -8.86 -4.55
CA VAL A 235 3.24 -9.57 -3.51
C VAL A 235 2.26 -10.01 -2.44
N ASN A 236 2.12 -11.32 -2.25
CA ASN A 236 1.28 -11.90 -1.19
C ASN A 236 2.12 -12.56 -0.11
N SER A 237 3.41 -12.77 -0.36
CA SER A 237 4.30 -13.47 0.55
C SER A 237 5.70 -12.87 0.58
N ARG A 238 6.50 -13.29 1.56
CA ARG A 238 7.94 -12.98 1.61
C ARG A 238 8.64 -13.37 0.30
N SER A 239 8.41 -14.57 -0.22
CA SER A 239 9.08 -15.04 -1.43
C SER A 239 8.76 -14.18 -2.65
N ASP A 240 7.51 -13.69 -2.78
CA ASP A 240 7.12 -12.80 -3.88
C ASP A 240 7.89 -11.47 -3.83
N LEU A 241 8.12 -10.93 -2.64
CA LEU A 241 8.87 -9.68 -2.45
C LEU A 241 10.33 -9.85 -2.90
N PHE A 242 10.95 -10.98 -2.55
CA PHE A 242 12.31 -11.30 -2.99
C PHE A 242 12.39 -11.50 -4.50
N ASN A 243 11.41 -12.18 -5.09
CA ASN A 243 11.30 -12.32 -6.54
C ASN A 243 11.15 -10.96 -7.22
N LYS A 244 10.40 -10.02 -6.63
CA LYS A 244 10.32 -8.63 -7.11
C LYS A 244 11.68 -7.94 -7.06
N PHE A 245 12.43 -8.06 -5.97
CA PHE A 245 13.79 -7.47 -5.90
C PHE A 245 14.74 -8.06 -6.94
N GLN A 246 14.71 -9.39 -7.12
CA GLN A 246 15.51 -10.07 -8.12
C GLN A 246 15.17 -9.59 -9.54
N ASN A 247 13.87 -9.47 -9.86
CA ASN A 247 13.42 -9.10 -11.20
C ASN A 247 13.62 -7.61 -11.50
N MET A 248 13.39 -6.72 -10.54
CA MET A 248 13.45 -5.27 -10.76
C MET A 248 14.87 -4.71 -10.64
N TYR A 249 15.68 -5.23 -9.72
CA TYR A 249 17.01 -4.69 -9.41
C TYR A 249 18.15 -5.65 -9.77
N GLY A 250 17.84 -6.85 -10.28
CA GLY A 250 18.84 -7.83 -10.69
C GLY A 250 19.65 -8.40 -9.52
N ILE A 251 19.06 -8.50 -8.32
CA ILE A 251 19.76 -8.99 -7.12
C ILE A 251 19.74 -10.52 -7.08
N ALA A 252 20.89 -11.14 -6.83
CA ALA A 252 20.98 -12.57 -6.59
C ALA A 252 20.87 -12.87 -5.09
N PHE A 253 20.12 -13.92 -4.75
CA PHE A 253 19.91 -14.39 -3.38
C PHE A 253 20.35 -15.84 -3.22
N ASN A 254 20.86 -16.21 -2.04
CA ASN A 254 21.04 -17.62 -1.66
C ASN A 254 19.74 -18.24 -1.11
N ASP A 255 19.81 -19.50 -0.69
CA ASP A 255 18.66 -20.23 -0.11
C ASP A 255 18.13 -19.58 1.18
N ASN A 256 19.00 -18.93 1.95
CA ASN A 256 18.65 -18.16 3.15
C ASN A 256 18.10 -16.77 2.84
N LYS A 257 17.90 -16.46 1.55
CA LYS A 257 17.47 -15.15 1.04
C LYS A 257 18.42 -14.01 1.42
N GLU A 258 19.70 -14.31 1.59
CA GLU A 258 20.74 -13.31 1.76
C GLU A 258 21.24 -12.85 0.39
N PRO A 259 21.49 -11.54 0.20
CA PRO A 259 21.99 -11.03 -1.08
C PRO A 259 23.43 -11.48 -1.31
N ILE A 260 23.72 -12.08 -2.47
CA ILE A 260 25.03 -12.63 -2.81
C ILE A 260 25.71 -11.94 -4.01
N GLY A 261 25.09 -10.91 -4.56
CA GLY A 261 25.59 -10.15 -5.71
C GLY A 261 24.47 -9.84 -6.70
N PHE A 262 24.79 -9.84 -7.99
CA PHE A 262 23.84 -9.57 -9.07
C PHE A 262 23.56 -10.81 -9.92
N THR A 263 22.35 -10.90 -10.46
CA THR A 263 22.03 -11.77 -11.59
C THR A 263 22.55 -11.14 -12.89
N SER A 264 22.96 -11.99 -13.82
CA SER A 264 23.50 -11.58 -15.12
C SER A 264 23.25 -12.65 -16.18
N SER A 265 22.92 -12.22 -17.40
CA SER A 265 22.86 -13.07 -18.59
C SER A 265 24.18 -13.10 -19.36
N ASN A 266 25.09 -12.16 -19.09
CA ASN A 266 26.40 -12.04 -19.71
C ASN A 266 27.41 -11.53 -18.68
N SER A 267 28.09 -12.46 -18.02
CA SER A 267 29.09 -12.15 -17.00
C SER A 267 30.48 -12.63 -17.41
N ILE A 268 31.50 -11.86 -17.05
CA ILE A 268 32.87 -12.36 -16.95
C ILE A 268 33.21 -12.62 -15.49
N THR A 269 33.80 -13.77 -15.20
CA THR A 269 34.39 -14.07 -13.90
C THR A 269 35.89 -13.87 -14.00
N ILE A 270 36.43 -12.96 -13.19
CA ILE A 270 37.83 -12.57 -13.16
C ILE A 270 38.41 -13.16 -11.87
N THR A 271 39.36 -14.09 -11.98
CA THR A 271 39.94 -14.78 -10.81
C THR A 271 41.45 -14.59 -10.74
N ASP A 272 42.03 -14.94 -9.60
CA ASP A 272 43.48 -15.02 -9.39
C ASP A 272 44.16 -16.17 -10.17
N GLN A 273 43.39 -17.10 -10.76
CA GLN A 273 43.90 -18.25 -11.52
C GLN A 273 43.67 -18.14 -13.03
N GLN A 274 43.09 -17.04 -13.53
CA GLN A 274 42.83 -16.90 -14.96
C GLN A 274 44.13 -16.88 -15.78
N SER A 275 44.12 -17.57 -16.92
CA SER A 275 45.26 -17.68 -17.85
C SER A 275 45.26 -16.58 -18.93
N SER A 276 44.23 -15.73 -18.96
CA SER A 276 44.12 -14.59 -19.88
C SER A 276 43.36 -13.45 -19.22
N LEU A 277 43.66 -12.22 -19.63
CA LEU A 277 42.87 -11.04 -19.27
C LEU A 277 41.54 -11.04 -20.04
N PRO A 278 40.54 -10.24 -19.61
CA PRO A 278 39.37 -9.96 -20.43
C PRO A 278 39.75 -9.56 -21.86
N ALA A 279 38.90 -9.87 -22.85
CA ALA A 279 39.17 -9.47 -24.22
C ALA A 279 39.10 -7.94 -24.36
N ASN A 280 40.07 -7.32 -25.04
CA ASN A 280 40.10 -5.88 -25.21
C ASN A 280 38.87 -5.38 -26.00
N GLY A 281 38.19 -4.36 -25.49
CA GLY A 281 36.96 -3.80 -26.05
C GLY A 281 35.68 -4.60 -25.77
N SER A 282 35.75 -5.73 -25.04
CA SER A 282 34.58 -6.55 -24.72
C SER A 282 33.62 -5.84 -23.75
N SER A 283 32.33 -6.17 -23.83
CA SER A 283 31.29 -5.62 -22.97
C SER A 283 30.55 -6.74 -22.26
N TYR A 284 30.42 -6.60 -20.94
CA TYR A 284 29.73 -7.53 -20.06
C TYR A 284 28.62 -6.81 -19.31
N ASP A 285 27.56 -7.52 -18.95
CA ASP A 285 26.58 -7.00 -18.00
C ASP A 285 27.18 -6.97 -16.58
N LEU A 286 27.89 -8.03 -16.21
CA LEU A 286 28.50 -8.17 -14.89
C LEU A 286 29.99 -8.53 -14.99
N CYS A 287 30.82 -7.74 -14.34
CA CYS A 287 32.22 -8.08 -14.08
C CYS A 287 32.35 -8.59 -12.64
N ASN A 288 32.47 -9.90 -12.50
CA ASN A 288 32.48 -10.60 -11.22
C ASN A 288 33.90 -11.01 -10.86
N PHE A 289 34.45 -10.48 -9.78
CA PHE A 289 35.77 -10.85 -9.28
C PHE A 289 35.73 -12.19 -8.50
N GLY A 290 34.57 -12.80 -8.27
CA GLY A 290 34.46 -14.10 -7.59
C GLY A 290 34.93 -14.07 -6.13
N GLN A 291 34.90 -15.22 -5.45
CA GLN A 291 35.25 -15.29 -4.01
C GLN A 291 36.76 -15.35 -3.75
N ASN A 292 37.54 -15.83 -4.72
CA ASN A 292 38.99 -16.02 -4.59
C ASN A 292 39.80 -14.77 -5.00
N ALA A 293 39.16 -13.78 -5.62
CA ALA A 293 39.80 -12.50 -5.84
C ALA A 293 40.05 -11.78 -4.53
N ASN A 294 41.32 -11.67 -4.15
CA ASN A 294 41.72 -10.80 -3.05
C ASN A 294 41.81 -9.34 -3.53
N VAL A 295 40.69 -8.76 -3.99
CA VAL A 295 40.62 -7.34 -4.38
C VAL A 295 40.84 -6.43 -3.16
N GLY A 296 40.68 -6.96 -1.95
CA GLY A 296 40.97 -6.27 -0.70
C GLY A 296 40.05 -5.07 -0.48
N THR A 297 40.60 -3.87 -0.52
CA THR A 297 39.83 -2.63 -0.40
C THR A 297 39.71 -1.93 -1.74
N VAL A 298 38.56 -1.35 -2.02
CA VAL A 298 38.26 -0.61 -3.24
C VAL A 298 37.69 0.75 -2.84
N ASN A 299 38.18 1.82 -3.45
CA ASN A 299 37.73 3.19 -3.15
C ASN A 299 37.01 3.76 -4.37
N ALA A 300 35.79 4.25 -4.17
CA ALA A 300 34.96 4.90 -5.17
C ALA A 300 34.80 6.38 -4.84
N SER A 301 35.30 7.26 -5.73
CA SER A 301 35.22 8.71 -5.56
C SER A 301 35.18 9.41 -6.92
N GLY A 302 34.42 10.51 -7.00
CA GLY A 302 34.08 11.11 -8.29
C GLY A 302 33.41 10.07 -9.19
N ASP A 303 33.85 9.95 -10.43
CA ASP A 303 33.35 8.93 -11.37
C ASP A 303 34.20 7.65 -11.40
N THR A 304 35.16 7.50 -10.50
CA THR A 304 36.20 6.47 -10.59
C THR A 304 36.19 5.54 -9.39
N ILE A 305 36.50 4.27 -9.64
CA ILE A 305 36.65 3.21 -8.65
C ILE A 305 38.03 2.57 -8.82
N ILE A 306 38.81 2.49 -7.76
CA ILE A 306 40.20 2.03 -7.77
C ILE A 306 40.42 1.02 -6.64
N ALA A 307 40.97 -0.16 -6.96
CA ALA A 307 41.45 -1.08 -5.93
C ALA A 307 42.66 -0.49 -5.20
N SER A 308 42.71 -0.58 -3.86
CA SER A 308 43.78 0.01 -3.04
C SER A 308 45.13 -0.69 -3.20
N SER A 309 45.11 -1.93 -3.68
CA SER A 309 46.29 -2.77 -3.87
C SER A 309 46.11 -3.62 -5.11
N GLY A 310 47.21 -3.88 -5.81
CA GLY A 310 47.19 -4.83 -6.91
C GLY A 310 47.06 -6.26 -6.40
N TRP A 311 46.18 -7.05 -7.02
CA TRP A 311 46.01 -8.48 -6.74
C TRP A 311 46.89 -9.33 -7.66
N ASN A 312 47.39 -10.46 -7.19
CA ASN A 312 48.20 -11.36 -8.00
C ASN A 312 47.29 -12.27 -8.84
N ILE A 313 47.47 -12.27 -10.16
CA ILE A 313 46.89 -13.25 -11.06
C ILE A 313 47.96 -14.29 -11.35
N SER A 314 47.94 -15.37 -10.58
CA SER A 314 48.89 -16.49 -10.66
C SER A 314 48.98 -17.08 -12.07
N GLY A 315 47.85 -17.22 -12.78
CA GLY A 315 47.81 -17.75 -14.15
C GLY A 315 48.49 -16.86 -15.21
N LEU A 316 48.74 -15.58 -14.90
CA LEU A 316 49.44 -14.62 -15.76
C LEU A 316 50.80 -14.18 -15.21
N ASN A 317 51.17 -14.66 -14.01
CA ASN A 317 52.34 -14.22 -13.26
C ASN A 317 52.48 -12.68 -13.22
N CYS A 318 51.37 -11.99 -12.92
CA CYS A 318 51.35 -10.54 -12.85
C CYS A 318 50.47 -10.02 -11.72
N GLN A 319 50.77 -8.80 -11.29
CA GLN A 319 49.95 -8.04 -10.38
C GLN A 319 49.00 -7.17 -11.19
N ALA A 320 47.69 -7.35 -11.04
CA ALA A 320 46.70 -6.52 -11.71
C ALA A 320 46.15 -5.41 -10.80
N LEU A 321 45.88 -4.24 -11.37
CA LEU A 321 45.24 -3.15 -10.65
C LEU A 321 44.03 -2.66 -11.46
N PRO A 322 42.82 -3.14 -11.14
CA PRO A 322 41.63 -2.72 -11.88
C PRO A 322 41.24 -1.29 -11.51
N ILE A 323 40.98 -0.48 -12.53
CA ILE A 323 40.41 0.86 -12.43
C ILE A 323 39.10 0.85 -13.22
N PHE A 324 38.03 1.35 -12.64
CA PHE A 324 36.76 1.50 -13.32
C PHE A 324 36.33 2.95 -13.37
N LYS A 325 36.03 3.47 -14.55
CA LYS A 325 35.53 4.83 -14.72
C LYS A 325 34.11 4.81 -15.26
N TRP A 326 33.18 5.44 -14.57
CA TRP A 326 31.81 5.63 -15.01
C TRP A 326 31.76 6.63 -16.17
N ASN A 327 31.17 6.24 -17.30
CA ASN A 327 31.05 7.12 -18.48
C ASN A 327 29.64 7.71 -18.66
N GLY A 328 28.76 7.56 -17.67
CA GLY A 328 27.35 7.94 -17.74
C GLY A 328 26.39 6.79 -18.06
N SER A 329 26.90 5.66 -18.57
CA SER A 329 26.08 4.48 -18.91
C SER A 329 26.67 3.16 -18.44
N LYS A 330 28.00 3.03 -18.46
CA LYS A 330 28.75 1.83 -18.12
C LYS A 330 30.04 2.21 -17.41
N TYR A 331 30.63 1.23 -16.75
CA TYR A 331 32.00 1.31 -16.29
C TYR A 331 32.97 0.92 -17.40
N VAL A 332 33.93 1.78 -17.69
CA VAL A 332 35.12 1.48 -18.48
C VAL A 332 36.15 0.89 -17.52
N GLY A 333 36.31 -0.43 -17.57
CA GLY A 333 37.33 -1.17 -16.82
C GLY A 333 38.66 -1.12 -17.54
N ILE A 334 39.70 -0.69 -16.84
CA ILE A 334 41.09 -0.72 -17.28
C ILE A 334 41.82 -1.69 -16.34
N MET A 335 42.37 -2.75 -16.89
CA MET A 335 43.19 -3.70 -16.13
C MET A 335 44.62 -3.63 -16.61
N ASN A 336 45.47 -3.07 -15.76
CA ASN A 336 46.91 -3.03 -15.95
C ASN A 336 47.53 -4.24 -15.25
N CYS A 337 48.35 -5.01 -15.97
CA CYS A 337 49.06 -6.19 -15.49
C CYS A 337 50.55 -5.85 -15.41
N TYR A 338 51.13 -5.96 -14.22
CA TYR A 338 52.51 -5.59 -13.93
C TYR A 338 53.34 -6.82 -13.56
N MET A 339 54.56 -6.91 -14.09
CA MET A 339 55.56 -7.89 -13.68
C MET A 339 56.77 -7.14 -13.12
N ASN A 340 57.10 -7.36 -11.84
CA ASN A 340 58.16 -6.63 -11.14
C ASN A 340 58.04 -5.09 -11.23
N GLY A 341 56.82 -4.57 -11.17
CA GLY A 341 56.54 -3.12 -11.27
C GLY A 341 56.52 -2.56 -12.69
N ILE A 342 56.80 -3.36 -13.72
CA ILE A 342 56.77 -2.95 -15.13
C ILE A 342 55.42 -3.34 -15.75
N PRO A 343 54.67 -2.42 -16.36
CA PRO A 343 53.43 -2.75 -17.05
C PRO A 343 53.74 -3.62 -18.28
N ILE A 344 53.15 -4.81 -18.34
CA ILE A 344 53.36 -5.77 -19.43
C ILE A 344 52.13 -5.92 -20.34
N ASN A 345 50.94 -5.57 -19.84
CA ASN A 345 49.72 -5.58 -20.62
C ASN A 345 48.66 -4.63 -20.03
N THR A 346 47.88 -3.99 -20.88
CA THR A 346 46.74 -3.16 -20.50
C THR A 346 45.55 -3.55 -21.36
N THR A 347 44.48 -3.97 -20.72
CA THR A 347 43.21 -4.28 -21.38
C THR A 347 42.15 -3.27 -20.94
N THR A 348 41.34 -2.81 -21.90
CA THR A 348 40.10 -2.08 -21.65
C THR A 348 38.89 -2.97 -21.90
N PHE A 349 37.89 -2.94 -21.04
CA PHE A 349 36.62 -3.68 -21.18
C PHE A 349 35.49 -2.88 -20.51
N TYR A 350 34.24 -3.29 -20.71
CA TYR A 350 33.07 -2.55 -20.24
C TYR A 350 32.16 -3.41 -19.36
N CYS A 351 31.63 -2.83 -18.29
CA CYS A 351 30.75 -3.50 -17.33
C CYS A 351 29.56 -2.61 -16.99
N ASN A 352 28.34 -3.15 -16.95
CA ASN A 352 27.20 -2.40 -16.38
C ASN A 352 27.19 -2.48 -14.84
N LYS A 353 27.61 -3.64 -14.33
CA LYS A 353 27.67 -3.97 -12.90
C LYS A 353 29.05 -4.52 -12.55
N ILE A 354 29.49 -4.26 -11.33
CA ILE A 354 30.74 -4.78 -10.80
C ILE A 354 30.46 -5.50 -9.48
N ASP A 355 30.97 -6.71 -9.33
CA ASP A 355 30.92 -7.47 -8.08
C ASP A 355 32.35 -7.79 -7.65
N PHE A 356 32.81 -7.14 -6.58
CA PHE A 356 34.17 -7.28 -6.04
C PHE A 356 34.36 -8.54 -5.18
N GLY A 357 33.30 -9.33 -4.96
CA GLY A 357 33.35 -10.52 -4.12
C GLY A 357 33.06 -10.27 -2.64
N GLN A 358 32.84 -11.36 -1.89
CA GLN A 358 32.38 -11.31 -0.49
C GLN A 358 33.45 -10.87 0.52
N ASN A 359 34.72 -10.89 0.12
CA ASN A 359 35.85 -10.54 0.97
C ASN A 359 36.30 -9.08 0.76
N ALA A 360 35.74 -8.40 -0.24
CA ALA A 360 36.11 -7.03 -0.56
C ALA A 360 35.41 -6.01 0.33
N THR A 361 36.11 -4.92 0.64
CA THR A 361 35.54 -3.71 1.25
C THR A 361 35.49 -2.60 0.21
N LEU A 362 34.30 -2.04 -0.05
CA LEU A 362 34.10 -0.90 -0.92
C LEU A 362 33.87 0.36 -0.08
N ASN A 363 34.76 1.34 -0.17
CA ASN A 363 34.59 2.66 0.45
C ASN A 363 34.08 3.64 -0.60
N ILE A 364 32.94 4.28 -0.34
CA ILE A 364 32.33 5.27 -1.22
C ILE A 364 32.51 6.65 -0.57
N SER A 365 33.09 7.61 -1.30
CA SER A 365 33.24 8.99 -0.83
C SER A 365 33.09 9.99 -1.97
N ASN A 366 32.07 10.85 -1.88
CA ASN A 366 31.74 11.85 -2.89
C ASN A 366 31.67 11.24 -4.31
N PHE A 367 30.94 10.13 -4.42
CA PHE A 367 30.85 9.35 -5.65
C PHE A 367 29.74 9.87 -6.55
N SER A 368 30.05 10.01 -7.84
CA SER A 368 29.16 10.50 -8.88
C SER A 368 28.90 9.46 -9.99
N GLY A 369 29.33 8.21 -9.80
CA GLY A 369 29.02 7.11 -10.71
C GLY A 369 27.56 6.60 -10.62
N GLY A 370 27.27 5.48 -11.29
CA GLY A 370 25.94 4.85 -11.31
C GLY A 370 26.00 3.33 -11.54
N GLY A 371 24.90 2.70 -11.93
CA GLY A 371 24.88 1.27 -12.24
C GLY A 371 24.85 0.38 -10.99
N GLY A 372 25.47 -0.81 -11.03
CA GLY A 372 25.45 -1.77 -9.92
C GLY A 372 26.82 -2.05 -9.32
N LEU A 373 26.96 -1.95 -7.99
CA LEU A 373 28.18 -2.31 -7.26
C LEU A 373 27.87 -3.31 -6.14
N ALA A 374 28.66 -4.38 -6.05
CA ALA A 374 28.56 -5.37 -4.99
C ALA A 374 29.92 -5.61 -4.34
N ALA A 375 29.93 -5.78 -3.02
CA ALA A 375 31.10 -6.13 -2.23
C ALA A 375 30.68 -6.86 -0.95
N GLY A 376 31.64 -7.42 -0.21
CA GLY A 376 31.39 -7.97 1.13
C GLY A 376 30.85 -6.91 2.08
N THR A 377 31.65 -5.87 2.29
CA THR A 377 31.29 -4.71 3.11
C THR A 377 31.32 -3.46 2.26
N ILE A 378 30.31 -2.59 2.40
CA ILE A 378 30.29 -1.28 1.75
C ILE A 378 30.21 -0.20 2.82
N ASN A 379 31.17 0.73 2.83
CA ASN A 379 31.18 1.90 3.69
C ASN A 379 30.74 3.13 2.88
N ILE A 380 29.67 3.77 3.29
CA ILE A 380 29.01 4.85 2.55
C ILE A 380 29.39 6.21 3.14
N GLY A 381 29.85 7.09 2.25
CA GLY A 381 29.88 8.54 2.40
C GLY A 381 28.98 9.20 1.34
N ASP A 382 29.33 10.42 0.92
CA ASP A 382 28.53 11.20 -0.04
C ASP A 382 28.32 10.52 -1.39
N ILE A 383 27.10 10.66 -1.95
CA ILE A 383 26.72 10.17 -3.29
C ILE A 383 25.90 11.24 -4.02
N LYS A 384 26.35 11.70 -5.19
CA LYS A 384 25.77 12.85 -5.92
C LYS A 384 25.60 12.62 -7.44
N GLY A 385 25.73 11.37 -7.88
CA GLY A 385 25.76 10.96 -9.28
C GLY A 385 24.45 10.44 -9.88
N SER A 386 24.59 9.39 -10.70
CA SER A 386 23.47 8.66 -11.29
C SER A 386 22.86 7.66 -10.31
N SER A 387 21.75 7.04 -10.70
CA SER A 387 21.14 5.96 -9.90
C SER A 387 22.14 4.83 -9.65
N LEU A 388 22.19 4.34 -8.41
CA LEU A 388 23.17 3.35 -7.97
C LEU A 388 22.48 2.22 -7.20
N THR A 389 22.70 0.98 -7.63
CA THR A 389 22.29 -0.22 -6.88
C THR A 389 23.50 -0.77 -6.13
N LEU A 390 23.38 -0.95 -4.82
CA LEU A 390 24.44 -1.44 -3.95
C LEU A 390 24.06 -2.77 -3.34
N VAL A 391 24.98 -3.73 -3.38
CA VAL A 391 24.81 -5.05 -2.76
C VAL A 391 25.93 -5.33 -1.77
N GLY A 392 25.63 -5.15 -0.47
CA GLY A 392 26.53 -5.52 0.62
C GLY A 392 26.28 -6.95 1.05
N LYS A 393 27.08 -7.90 0.56
CA LYS A 393 26.88 -9.34 0.81
C LYS A 393 26.91 -9.68 2.30
N ASN A 394 27.72 -8.96 3.07
CA ASN A 394 27.80 -9.07 4.52
C ASN A 394 27.14 -7.87 5.20
N GLN A 395 27.52 -6.65 4.79
CA GLN A 395 27.15 -5.44 5.52
C GLN A 395 27.24 -4.15 4.67
N ILE A 396 26.35 -3.19 4.95
CA ILE A 396 26.49 -1.79 4.55
C ILE A 396 26.59 -0.90 5.80
N ASN A 397 27.57 -0.01 5.81
CA ASN A 397 27.84 0.91 6.91
C ASN A 397 27.62 2.37 6.47
N MET A 398 26.92 3.13 7.30
CA MET A 398 26.83 4.60 7.22
C MET A 398 27.18 5.14 8.59
N THR A 399 28.48 5.28 8.86
CA THR A 399 29.01 5.64 10.19
C THR A 399 29.79 6.97 10.19
N SER A 400 29.96 7.57 9.02
CA SER A 400 30.54 8.92 8.92
C SER A 400 29.48 9.98 9.26
N ASN A 401 29.92 11.12 9.76
CA ASN A 401 29.04 12.27 9.98
C ASN A 401 28.87 13.06 8.68
N ASN A 402 27.76 13.78 8.55
CA ASN A 402 27.43 14.66 7.42
C ASN A 402 27.43 13.93 6.07
N ILE A 403 26.84 12.74 6.03
CA ILE A 403 26.67 11.99 4.79
C ILE A 403 25.52 12.61 4.01
N ASP A 404 25.75 12.95 2.74
CA ASP A 404 24.73 13.48 1.85
C ASP A 404 24.57 12.60 0.59
N ILE A 405 23.38 12.01 0.44
CA ILE A 405 22.96 11.15 -0.66
C ILE A 405 21.87 11.88 -1.44
N ASN A 406 22.23 12.44 -2.60
CA ASN A 406 21.35 13.24 -3.47
C ASN A 406 20.97 12.54 -4.77
N SER A 407 21.28 11.24 -4.88
CA SER A 407 21.00 10.43 -6.07
C SER A 407 20.24 9.18 -5.68
N PRO A 408 19.34 8.62 -6.52
CA PRO A 408 18.63 7.39 -6.16
C PRO A 408 19.60 6.25 -5.82
N VAL A 409 19.50 5.70 -4.62
CA VAL A 409 20.33 4.56 -4.20
C VAL A 409 19.45 3.41 -3.71
N TYR A 410 19.65 2.24 -4.31
CA TYR A 410 18.93 1.01 -3.94
C TYR A 410 19.90 0.04 -3.26
N MET A 411 19.84 -0.02 -1.93
CA MET A 411 20.76 -0.77 -1.10
C MET A 411 20.13 -2.08 -0.65
N PHE A 412 20.84 -3.19 -0.91
CA PHE A 412 20.46 -4.54 -0.51
C PHE A 412 21.62 -5.16 0.26
N ALA A 413 21.42 -5.52 1.52
CA ALA A 413 22.48 -6.11 2.32
C ALA A 413 21.94 -7.12 3.32
N LYS A 414 22.81 -8.00 3.80
CA LYS A 414 22.48 -8.85 4.95
C LYS A 414 22.38 -8.04 6.24
N ASN A 415 23.31 -7.12 6.49
CA ASN A 415 23.30 -6.30 7.70
C ASN A 415 23.51 -4.83 7.38
N TYR A 416 23.02 -3.96 8.27
CA TYR A 416 23.28 -2.54 8.26
C TYR A 416 23.75 -2.07 9.61
N ASN A 417 24.75 -1.21 9.59
CA ASN A 417 25.11 -0.36 10.73
C ASN A 417 25.09 1.10 10.28
N ILE A 418 23.97 1.76 10.56
CA ILE A 418 23.78 3.18 10.28
C ILE A 418 23.89 3.90 11.62
N ASP A 419 25.00 4.57 11.87
CA ASP A 419 25.23 5.40 13.06
C ASP A 419 25.89 6.70 12.61
N ALA A 420 25.09 7.55 11.98
CA ALA A 420 25.54 8.78 11.36
C ALA A 420 24.86 9.99 12.01
N ASN A 421 25.68 11.00 12.30
CA ASN A 421 25.20 12.32 12.66
C ASN A 421 24.95 13.13 11.37
N ASN A 422 23.79 13.74 11.23
CA ASN A 422 23.40 14.55 10.08
C ASN A 422 23.46 13.75 8.76
N LEU A 423 22.83 12.58 8.73
CA LEU A 423 22.63 11.78 7.52
C LEU A 423 21.47 12.38 6.71
N GLN A 424 21.75 12.82 5.48
CA GLN A 424 20.77 13.35 4.55
C GLN A 424 20.64 12.40 3.37
N ILE A 425 19.47 11.79 3.19
CA ILE A 425 19.13 11.01 2.00
C ILE A 425 17.97 11.74 1.32
N ASN A 426 18.30 12.62 0.37
CA ASN A 426 17.32 13.52 -0.27
C ASN A 426 16.72 12.93 -1.56
N SER A 427 17.04 11.66 -1.85
CA SER A 427 16.67 10.95 -3.06
C SER A 427 15.83 9.71 -2.78
N SER A 428 15.09 9.27 -3.81
CA SER A 428 14.27 8.05 -3.74
C SER A 428 15.17 6.84 -3.56
N SER A 429 15.10 6.21 -2.39
CA SER A 429 16.08 5.20 -1.97
C SER A 429 15.43 3.97 -1.36
N ILE A 430 16.10 2.82 -1.50
CA ILE A 430 15.73 1.57 -0.81
C ILE A 430 16.85 1.22 0.17
N ILE A 431 16.47 0.91 1.42
CA ILE A 431 17.34 0.31 2.42
C ILE A 431 16.74 -1.04 2.78
N ALA A 432 17.22 -2.11 2.17
CA ALA A 432 16.70 -3.46 2.34
C ALA A 432 17.70 -4.37 3.06
N SER A 433 17.40 -4.73 4.30
CA SER A 433 18.11 -5.72 5.12
C SER A 433 17.48 -7.10 4.96
N LEU A 434 18.16 -8.03 4.31
CA LEU A 434 17.55 -9.24 3.76
C LEU A 434 18.27 -10.51 4.21
N GLY A 435 17.47 -11.55 4.52
CA GLY A 435 17.95 -12.87 4.91
C GLY A 435 17.55 -13.25 6.34
N ASN A 436 17.53 -14.55 6.60
CA ASN A 436 17.01 -15.14 7.86
C ASN A 436 17.74 -14.68 9.13
N SER A 437 18.98 -14.18 9.02
CA SER A 437 19.80 -13.69 10.13
C SER A 437 20.19 -12.21 9.98
N SER A 438 19.47 -11.48 9.14
CA SER A 438 19.75 -10.08 8.82
C SER A 438 19.47 -9.13 9.99
N ASN A 439 20.23 -8.03 10.06
CA ASN A 439 20.03 -7.00 11.08
C ASN A 439 20.13 -5.60 10.47
N LEU A 440 19.03 -4.85 10.55
CA LEU A 440 19.01 -3.42 10.23
C LEU A 440 19.13 -2.63 11.54
N ASN A 441 20.33 -2.15 11.85
CA ASN A 441 20.54 -1.26 12.98
C ASN A 441 20.75 0.18 12.47
N MET A 442 19.85 1.08 12.87
CA MET A 442 19.90 2.48 12.49
C MET A 442 19.74 3.36 13.72
N THR A 443 20.75 4.19 13.98
CA THR A 443 20.76 5.22 15.02
C THR A 443 20.97 6.58 14.36
N LEU A 444 19.90 7.37 14.26
CA LEU A 444 19.95 8.70 13.66
C LEU A 444 20.22 9.78 14.70
N LYS A 445 21.17 10.68 14.40
CA LYS A 445 21.63 11.76 15.28
C LYS A 445 21.72 13.08 14.51
N GLY A 446 21.58 14.20 15.21
CA GLY A 446 21.82 15.57 14.73
C GLY A 446 21.20 15.93 13.37
N ASN A 447 19.87 15.94 13.35
CA ASN A 447 19.03 16.41 12.27
C ASN A 447 19.06 15.57 10.98
N SER A 448 19.27 14.26 11.10
CA SER A 448 19.23 13.36 9.95
C SER A 448 17.85 13.32 9.31
N ASN A 449 17.81 13.27 7.97
CA ASN A 449 16.60 13.10 7.19
C ASN A 449 16.77 11.94 6.20
N ILE A 450 15.83 10.99 6.21
CA ILE A 450 15.80 9.88 5.25
C ILE A 450 14.57 10.01 4.37
N GLY A 451 14.79 10.27 3.08
CA GLY A 451 13.74 10.57 2.11
C GLY A 451 13.22 12.00 2.26
N THR A 452 12.49 12.44 1.25
CA THR A 452 11.72 13.70 1.27
C THR A 452 10.27 13.43 0.88
N GLN A 453 9.44 14.46 0.93
CA GLN A 453 8.05 14.34 0.48
C GLN A 453 7.94 13.88 -0.98
N ASP A 454 8.79 14.41 -1.86
CA ASP A 454 8.80 14.10 -3.30
C ASP A 454 9.66 12.87 -3.64
N ASN A 455 10.68 12.62 -2.84
CA ASN A 455 11.62 11.51 -3.00
C ASN A 455 11.68 10.64 -1.73
N PRO A 456 10.60 9.92 -1.42
CA PRO A 456 10.52 9.13 -0.19
C PRO A 456 11.37 7.87 -0.26
N ALA A 457 11.68 7.32 0.92
CA ALA A 457 12.49 6.12 1.06
C ALA A 457 11.66 4.88 1.42
N LEU A 458 12.12 3.72 0.97
CA LEU A 458 11.59 2.41 1.37
C LEU A 458 12.62 1.71 2.26
N ILE A 459 12.27 1.51 3.53
CA ILE A 459 13.10 0.81 4.51
C ILE A 459 12.46 -0.56 4.77
N ILE A 460 13.18 -1.63 4.46
CA ILE A 460 12.68 -3.00 4.61
C ILE A 460 13.67 -3.81 5.43
N SER A 461 13.16 -4.61 6.37
CA SER A 461 13.96 -5.63 7.04
C SER A 461 13.27 -6.97 7.13
N ASP A 462 14.04 -8.03 6.88
CA ASP A 462 13.56 -9.39 6.84
C ASP A 462 13.64 -10.14 8.17
N ASN A 463 14.61 -9.81 9.04
CA ASN A 463 14.80 -10.49 10.32
C ASN A 463 14.75 -9.54 11.52
N ASN A 464 15.67 -8.57 11.64
CA ASN A 464 15.64 -7.61 12.76
C ASN A 464 15.67 -6.18 12.24
N ILE A 465 14.84 -5.30 12.80
CA ILE A 465 14.87 -3.85 12.53
C ILE A 465 14.90 -3.10 13.84
N ASN A 466 16.00 -2.39 14.08
CA ASN A 466 16.23 -1.57 15.26
C ASN A 466 16.44 -0.13 14.81
N LEU A 467 15.38 0.67 14.89
CA LEU A 467 15.41 2.09 14.55
C LEU A 467 15.46 2.91 15.83
N GLN A 468 16.52 3.67 15.99
CA GLN A 468 16.81 4.48 17.15
C GLN A 468 17.13 5.90 16.75
N GLY A 469 16.80 6.86 17.61
CA GLY A 469 17.22 8.23 17.39
C GLY A 469 16.79 9.18 18.49
N ASN A 470 17.54 10.28 18.57
CA ASN A 470 17.24 11.40 19.45
C ASN A 470 17.51 12.72 18.69
N GLY A 471 16.71 13.74 18.97
CA GLY A 471 16.79 15.05 18.32
C GLY A 471 15.73 15.24 17.23
N ASN A 472 16.01 16.11 16.26
CA ASN A 472 15.07 16.47 15.19
C ASN A 472 15.33 15.63 13.92
N ASN A 473 15.16 14.32 14.00
CA ASN A 473 15.35 13.45 12.82
C ASN A 473 14.01 13.20 12.12
N GLU A 474 14.08 12.98 10.81
CA GLU A 474 12.89 12.73 9.99
C GLU A 474 13.08 11.53 9.07
N ILE A 475 12.03 10.72 8.91
CA ILE A 475 11.93 9.68 7.88
C ILE A 475 10.66 9.94 7.08
N ASN A 476 10.82 10.17 5.77
CA ASN A 476 9.74 10.29 4.82
C ASN A 476 9.65 9.01 3.98
N GLY A 477 8.67 8.14 4.23
CA GLY A 477 8.47 6.94 3.44
C GLY A 477 7.77 5.77 4.12
N LEU A 478 8.10 4.55 3.68
CA LEU A 478 7.55 3.30 4.20
C LEU A 478 8.62 2.52 4.95
N ILE A 479 8.33 2.17 6.20
CA ILE A 479 9.13 1.25 7.01
C ILE A 479 8.38 -0.08 7.08
N PHE A 480 9.00 -1.18 6.67
CA PHE A 480 8.33 -2.46 6.57
C PHE A 480 9.17 -3.62 7.11
N SER A 481 8.57 -4.47 7.95
CA SER A 481 9.14 -5.75 8.35
C SER A 481 8.40 -6.93 7.74
N THR A 482 9.15 -7.89 7.20
CA THR A 482 8.60 -9.10 6.62
C THR A 482 8.02 -10.04 7.69
N GLY A 483 7.28 -11.05 7.27
CA GLY A 483 6.76 -12.10 8.15
C GLY A 483 7.84 -12.97 8.81
N SER A 484 9.09 -12.92 8.34
CA SER A 484 10.23 -13.61 8.95
C SER A 484 10.93 -12.78 10.03
N ASN A 485 10.46 -11.55 10.28
CA ASN A 485 11.09 -10.66 11.23
C ASN A 485 10.91 -11.18 12.66
N ASN A 486 12.01 -11.35 13.39
CA ASN A 486 12.02 -11.84 14.77
C ASN A 486 11.93 -10.70 15.79
N ASN A 487 12.32 -9.49 15.42
CA ASN A 487 12.28 -8.32 16.28
C ASN A 487 12.18 -7.02 15.46
N PHE A 488 11.03 -6.37 15.56
CA PHE A 488 10.84 -4.98 15.15
C PHE A 488 10.92 -4.11 16.39
N ASN A 489 11.87 -3.19 16.44
CA ASN A 489 12.05 -2.28 17.54
C ASN A 489 12.24 -0.86 17.03
N LEU A 490 11.21 -0.04 17.19
CA LEU A 490 11.26 1.40 17.00
C LEU A 490 11.42 2.05 18.36
N ASN A 491 12.56 2.69 18.62
CA ASN A 491 12.84 3.42 19.86
C ASN A 491 13.28 4.85 19.55
N ILE A 492 12.29 5.75 19.45
CA ILE A 492 12.51 7.14 19.01
C ILE A 492 12.20 8.13 20.12
N SER A 493 12.98 9.20 20.18
CA SER A 493 12.87 10.24 21.21
C SER A 493 13.18 11.63 20.65
N GLY A 494 12.83 12.69 21.40
CA GLY A 494 13.03 14.07 20.96
C GLY A 494 11.92 14.52 20.00
N ASN A 495 12.26 15.27 18.95
CA ASN A 495 11.33 15.67 17.89
C ASN A 495 11.49 14.77 16.65
N TYR A 496 11.63 13.45 16.87
CA TYR A 496 11.76 12.48 15.78
C TYR A 496 10.43 12.28 15.07
N ILE A 497 10.41 12.41 13.74
CA ILE A 497 9.18 12.32 12.93
C ILE A 497 9.31 11.21 11.88
N VAL A 498 8.30 10.33 11.80
CA VAL A 498 8.10 9.43 10.66
C VAL A 498 6.87 9.91 9.90
N ASN A 499 7.05 10.38 8.68
CA ASN A 499 5.98 10.76 7.77
C ASN A 499 5.81 9.66 6.71
N GLY A 500 4.64 9.03 6.66
CA GLY A 500 4.36 7.93 5.75
C GLY A 500 3.70 6.77 6.48
N SER A 501 4.29 5.58 6.48
CA SER A 501 3.63 4.40 7.05
C SER A 501 4.62 3.40 7.61
N ILE A 502 4.20 2.67 8.65
CA ILE A 502 4.94 1.54 9.21
C ILE A 502 4.10 0.26 9.06
N GLY A 503 4.65 -0.73 8.37
CA GLY A 503 4.05 -2.05 8.19
C GLY A 503 4.85 -3.15 8.89
N SER A 504 4.18 -4.12 9.52
CA SER A 504 4.83 -5.36 9.96
C SER A 504 3.96 -6.58 9.68
N ALA A 505 4.46 -7.45 8.80
CA ALA A 505 3.88 -8.76 8.56
C ALA A 505 4.29 -9.79 9.63
N SER A 506 5.18 -9.43 10.57
CA SER A 506 5.69 -10.35 11.59
C SER A 506 4.75 -10.52 12.77
N THR A 507 4.56 -11.76 13.19
CA THR A 507 3.81 -12.15 14.38
C THR A 507 4.66 -12.13 15.66
N SER A 508 5.93 -11.70 15.60
CA SER A 508 6.90 -11.79 16.68
C SER A 508 7.53 -10.43 17.00
N ASN A 509 7.55 -10.08 18.30
CA ASN A 509 8.27 -8.95 18.89
C ASN A 509 8.23 -7.64 18.10
N ASN A 510 7.03 -7.09 17.89
CA ASN A 510 6.89 -5.72 17.38
C ASN A 510 6.75 -4.74 18.54
N ASN A 511 7.77 -3.91 18.71
CA ASN A 511 7.91 -2.95 19.80
C ASN A 511 7.96 -1.53 19.23
N ILE A 512 7.07 -0.67 19.71
CA ILE A 512 7.05 0.77 19.38
C ILE A 512 7.21 1.55 20.69
N ASN A 513 8.38 2.13 20.89
CA ASN A 513 8.70 2.97 22.03
C ASN A 513 8.96 4.39 21.53
N MET A 514 8.10 5.32 21.91
CA MET A 514 8.16 6.72 21.50
C MET A 514 8.22 7.60 22.74
N ASN A 515 9.22 8.48 22.83
CA ASN A 515 9.37 9.42 23.95
C ASN A 515 9.53 10.86 23.43
N GLY A 516 9.41 11.84 24.32
CA GLY A 516 9.44 13.25 23.93
C GLY A 516 8.31 13.61 22.95
N ASN A 517 8.56 14.56 22.06
CA ASN A 517 7.58 15.05 21.07
C ASN A 517 7.64 14.25 19.75
N SER A 518 7.99 12.96 19.80
CA SER A 518 8.13 12.13 18.61
C SER A 518 6.78 11.83 17.95
N LYS A 519 6.78 11.67 16.62
CA LYS A 519 5.53 11.54 15.84
C LYS A 519 5.63 10.47 14.77
N ILE A 520 4.54 9.74 14.56
CA ILE A 520 4.32 8.98 13.33
C ILE A 520 3.06 9.55 12.69
N ASN A 521 3.20 10.11 11.50
CA ASN A 521 2.12 10.74 10.75
C ASN A 521 1.86 9.93 9.49
N PHE A 522 0.63 9.44 9.33
CA PHE A 522 0.23 8.94 8.03
C PHE A 522 0.25 10.06 6.99
N ASN A 523 0.95 9.84 5.88
CA ASN A 523 1.01 10.79 4.78
C ASN A 523 0.83 10.03 3.45
N SER A 524 -0.36 10.15 2.88
CA SER A 524 -0.75 9.51 1.63
C SER A 524 0.03 10.05 0.43
N SER A 525 0.35 11.35 0.40
CA SER A 525 1.15 11.93 -0.68
C SER A 525 2.56 11.32 -0.75
N ILE A 526 3.16 11.06 0.42
CA ILE A 526 4.46 10.37 0.54
C ILE A 526 4.35 8.93 0.02
N ILE A 527 3.34 8.16 0.42
CA ILE A 527 3.20 6.78 -0.05
C ILE A 527 2.84 6.74 -1.55
N GLN A 528 2.08 7.72 -2.05
CA GLN A 528 1.79 7.87 -3.48
C GLN A 528 3.07 8.17 -4.26
N ASN A 529 3.90 9.10 -3.81
CA ASN A 529 5.19 9.40 -4.43
C ASN A 529 6.13 8.19 -4.36
N LEU A 530 6.09 7.43 -3.26
CA LEU A 530 6.84 6.19 -3.13
C LEU A 530 6.39 5.16 -4.19
N SER A 531 5.07 5.00 -4.38
CA SER A 531 4.52 4.15 -5.43
C SER A 531 4.90 4.61 -6.84
N ASN A 532 4.90 5.92 -7.09
CA ASN A 532 5.30 6.48 -8.38
C ASN A 532 6.80 6.25 -8.66
N ASN A 533 7.66 6.49 -7.66
CA ASN A 533 9.11 6.37 -7.79
C ASN A 533 9.56 4.89 -7.85
N PHE A 534 8.78 3.99 -7.25
CA PHE A 534 8.99 2.55 -7.26
C PHE A 534 7.84 1.81 -7.96
N SER A 535 7.48 2.30 -9.16
CA SER A 535 6.37 1.77 -9.96
C SER A 535 6.49 0.25 -10.15
N GLY A 536 5.40 -0.47 -9.85
CA GLY A 536 5.35 -1.92 -9.91
C GLY A 536 5.91 -2.67 -8.69
N LEU A 537 6.48 -1.97 -7.71
CA LEU A 537 6.88 -2.52 -6.41
C LEU A 537 5.90 -2.16 -5.30
N VAL A 538 5.64 -0.87 -5.08
CA VAL A 538 4.81 -0.36 -3.97
C VAL A 538 3.42 0.02 -4.49
N ASN A 539 2.37 -0.37 -3.77
CA ASN A 539 1.01 0.05 -4.08
C ASN A 539 0.76 1.49 -3.62
N PRO A 540 0.01 2.29 -4.39
CA PRO A 540 -0.43 3.59 -3.92
C PRO A 540 -1.48 3.40 -2.81
N PRO A 541 -1.61 4.35 -1.88
CA PRO A 541 -2.68 4.32 -0.90
C PRO A 541 -4.01 4.42 -1.64
N GLN A 542 -4.90 3.46 -1.42
CA GLN A 542 -6.27 3.52 -1.95
C GLN A 542 -7.08 4.45 -1.04
N CYS A 543 -6.93 5.74 -1.28
CA CYS A 543 -7.76 6.78 -0.71
C CYS A 543 -9.08 6.81 -1.47
N GLY A 544 -9.88 5.74 -1.30
CA GLY A 544 -11.16 5.51 -1.97
C GLY A 544 -11.22 6.03 -3.41
N ALA A 545 -10.58 5.31 -4.33
CA ALA A 545 -11.03 5.37 -5.70
C ALA A 545 -12.47 4.84 -5.76
N THR A 546 -13.34 5.57 -6.46
CA THR A 546 -14.66 5.09 -6.87
C THR A 546 -14.43 3.79 -7.66
N VAL A 547 -14.79 2.65 -7.06
CA VAL A 547 -14.65 1.35 -7.73
C VAL A 547 -15.61 1.34 -8.91
N THR A 548 -15.06 1.43 -10.13
CA THR A 548 -15.81 1.11 -11.34
C THR A 548 -15.81 -0.41 -11.47
N VAL A 549 -16.92 -1.06 -11.12
CA VAL A 549 -17.06 -2.52 -11.28
C VAL A 549 -17.53 -2.83 -12.71
N PRO A 550 -16.98 -3.86 -13.39
CA PRO A 550 -17.48 -4.32 -14.68
C PRO A 550 -18.93 -4.82 -14.56
N VAL A 551 -19.76 -4.47 -15.53
CA VAL A 551 -21.13 -4.96 -15.67
C VAL A 551 -21.08 -6.47 -15.92
N VAL A 552 -21.52 -7.27 -14.96
CA VAL A 552 -21.85 -8.69 -15.18
C VAL A 552 -23.35 -8.78 -15.44
N ASN A 553 -23.72 -9.03 -16.69
CA ASN A 553 -25.09 -9.36 -17.06
C ASN A 553 -25.46 -10.75 -16.54
N LEU A 554 -26.26 -10.81 -15.48
CA LEU A 554 -26.95 -12.04 -15.08
C LEU A 554 -28.24 -12.18 -15.88
N SER A 555 -28.19 -12.97 -16.95
CA SER A 555 -29.38 -13.41 -17.68
C SER A 555 -30.06 -14.55 -16.92
N ILE A 556 -31.15 -14.26 -16.21
CA ILE A 556 -32.03 -15.31 -15.66
C ILE A 556 -33.19 -15.51 -16.66
N THR A 557 -33.04 -16.50 -17.54
CA THR A 557 -34.13 -17.01 -18.36
C THR A 557 -35.04 -17.86 -17.48
N THR A 558 -36.18 -17.29 -17.05
CA THR A 558 -37.53 -17.90 -17.02
C THR A 558 -38.42 -17.19 -16.00
N GLN A 559 -39.08 -16.11 -16.43
CA GLN A 559 -40.48 -15.72 -16.16
C GLN A 559 -40.63 -14.24 -16.52
N LYS A 560 -41.50 -13.93 -17.51
CA LYS A 560 -41.87 -12.56 -17.88
C LYS A 560 -42.72 -11.95 -16.75
N ILE A 561 -42.07 -11.39 -15.75
CA ILE A 561 -42.66 -10.40 -14.84
C ILE A 561 -42.00 -9.08 -15.21
N ASN A 562 -42.79 -8.08 -15.59
CA ASN A 562 -42.29 -6.73 -15.86
C ASN A 562 -41.80 -6.12 -14.53
N PHE A 563 -40.53 -6.33 -14.19
CA PHE A 563 -39.85 -5.55 -13.18
C PHE A 563 -39.49 -4.19 -13.76
N LYS A 564 -39.93 -3.11 -13.11
CA LYS A 564 -39.30 -1.81 -13.30
C LYS A 564 -38.05 -1.81 -12.41
N THR A 565 -36.92 -2.26 -12.95
CA THR A 565 -35.61 -2.16 -12.32
C THR A 565 -35.09 -0.75 -12.53
N THR A 566 -35.26 0.12 -11.53
CA THR A 566 -34.51 1.36 -11.46
C THR A 566 -33.22 1.07 -10.68
N ILE A 567 -32.09 0.96 -11.39
CA ILE A 567 -30.77 0.93 -10.74
C ILE A 567 -30.45 2.38 -10.39
N GLN A 568 -30.50 2.70 -9.09
CA GLN A 568 -30.00 3.98 -8.59
C GLN A 568 -28.58 3.77 -8.09
N THR A 569 -27.63 4.34 -8.82
CA THR A 569 -26.30 4.64 -8.30
C THR A 569 -26.47 5.80 -7.32
N LEU A 570 -26.32 5.53 -6.02
CA LEU A 570 -26.25 6.57 -5.00
C LEU A 570 -24.78 6.95 -4.83
N TYR A 571 -24.49 8.24 -5.06
CA TYR A 571 -23.15 8.85 -5.03
C TYR A 571 -22.59 8.94 -3.62
#